data_AF-A0A2E9NPR5-F1
#
_entry.id   AF-A0A2E9NPR5-F1
#
_cell.length_a   1.000
_cell.length_b   1.000
_cell.length_c   1.000
_cell.angle_alpha   90.00
_cell.angle_beta   90.00
_cell.angle_gamma   90.00
#
_symmetry.space_group_name_H-M   'P 1'
#
loop_
_entity.id
_entity.type
_entity.pdbx_description
1 polymer ?
#
loop_
_entity_poly.entity_id
_entity_poly.type
_entity_poly.pdbx_seq_one_letter_code
_entity_poly.pdbx_strand_id
1 'polypeptide(L)'
;MALVAFGALAAETAVRVVAWPAIAICTAGLLVSALASAFYYHFGAWGALDNAGKSDDELAAFVDSLRVSTEYVTCLVRFGRVFFGFGQLALAFALVQLGVTPVGVLGAVFGLAAMAVTMGLPDDLEYYAPIFHLNALWLAAIGLAALIG
;
A
#
# COMPACT_ATOMS: atom_id res chain seq x y z
N MET A 1 -8.68 -3.33 8.54
CA MET A 1 -9.23 -4.04 9.72
C MET A 1 -8.17 -4.83 10.48
N ALA A 2 -7.34 -5.66 9.83
CA ALA A 2 -6.29 -6.43 10.51
C ALA A 2 -5.33 -5.59 11.39
N LEU A 3 -4.83 -4.45 10.89
CA LEU A 3 -3.92 -3.57 11.64
C LEU A 3 -4.56 -2.96 12.89
N VAL A 4 -5.84 -2.56 12.81
CA VAL A 4 -6.58 -2.00 13.94
C VAL A 4 -6.86 -3.07 14.99
N ALA A 5 -7.20 -4.29 14.56
CA ALA A 5 -7.37 -5.43 15.46
C ALA A 5 -6.06 -5.75 16.20
N PHE A 6 -4.92 -5.77 15.50
CA PHE A 6 -3.62 -5.91 16.15
C PHE A 6 -3.32 -4.76 17.13
N GLY A 7 -3.65 -3.52 16.77
CA GLY A 7 -3.50 -2.36 17.67
C GLY A 7 -4.30 -2.50 18.97
N ALA A 8 -5.53 -3.02 18.88
CA ALA A 8 -6.35 -3.30 20.06
C ALA A 8 -5.70 -4.35 20.97
N LEU A 9 -5.12 -5.42 20.41
CA LEU A 9 -4.40 -6.44 21.18
C LEU A 9 -3.11 -5.92 21.81
N ALA A 10 -2.40 -5.05 21.09
CA ALA A 10 -1.16 -4.45 21.57
C ALA A 10 -1.39 -3.30 22.58
N ALA A 11 -2.63 -2.84 22.79
CA ALA A 11 -2.94 -1.60 23.51
C ALA A 11 -2.45 -1.58 24.96
N GLU A 12 -2.50 -2.72 25.66
CA GLU A 12 -2.10 -2.83 27.08
C GLU A 12 -0.62 -3.25 27.25
N THR A 13 0.11 -3.43 26.16
CA THR A 13 1.50 -3.87 26.19
C THR A 13 2.48 -2.69 26.13
N ALA A 14 3.74 -2.94 26.46
CA ALA A 14 4.81 -1.95 26.26
C ALA A 14 5.05 -1.64 24.76
N VAL A 15 4.72 -2.57 23.86
CA VAL A 15 4.98 -2.40 22.42
C VAL A 15 4.06 -1.38 21.75
N ARG A 16 2.99 -0.93 22.43
CA ARG A 16 2.01 0.04 21.93
C ARG A 16 2.64 1.34 21.41
N VAL A 17 3.76 1.77 22.02
CA VAL A 17 4.48 3.00 21.68
C VAL A 17 5.03 2.96 20.26
N VAL A 18 5.36 1.76 19.77
CA VAL A 18 5.82 1.55 18.39
C VAL A 18 4.66 1.08 17.50
N ALA A 19 3.81 0.19 18.00
CA ALA A 19 2.74 -0.43 17.23
C ALA A 19 1.72 0.59 16.70
N TRP A 20 1.24 1.52 17.52
CA TRP A 20 0.20 2.48 17.10
C TRP A 20 0.67 3.45 16.00
N PRO A 21 1.84 4.10 16.12
CA PRO A 21 2.39 4.88 15.02
C PRO A 21 2.58 4.06 13.74
N ALA A 22 3.11 2.83 13.85
CA ALA A 22 3.30 1.95 12.70
C ALA A 22 1.97 1.60 12.01
N ILE A 23 0.93 1.28 12.79
CA ILE A 23 -0.42 1.03 12.29
C ILE A 23 -0.99 2.26 11.58
N ALA A 24 -0.82 3.45 12.15
CA ALA A 24 -1.28 4.70 11.56
C ALA A 24 -0.62 4.95 10.20
N ILE A 25 0.70 4.77 10.12
CA ILE A 25 1.46 4.91 8.88
C ILE A 25 1.01 3.90 7.82
N CYS A 26 0.90 2.61 8.19
CA CYS A 26 0.40 1.57 7.27
C CYS A 26 -1.01 1.91 6.76
N THR A 27 -1.90 2.33 7.66
CA THR A 27 -3.29 2.61 7.31
C THR A 27 -3.39 3.84 6.42
N ALA A 28 -2.62 4.90 6.69
CA ALA A 28 -2.54 6.08 5.84
C ALA A 28 -2.02 5.72 4.45
N GLY A 29 -0.95 4.91 4.35
CA GLY A 29 -0.41 4.43 3.09
C GLY A 29 -1.45 3.67 2.25
N LEU A 30 -2.15 2.72 2.88
CA LEU A 30 -3.23 1.96 2.23
C LEU A 30 -4.37 2.86 1.75
N LEU A 31 -4.80 3.82 2.58
CA LEU A 31 -5.89 4.72 2.23
C LEU A 31 -5.52 5.60 1.02
N VAL A 32 -4.31 6.16 1.01
CA VAL A 32 -3.80 6.98 -0.10
C VAL A 32 -3.74 6.14 -1.38
N SER A 33 -3.19 4.92 -1.32
CA SER A 33 -3.17 4.02 -2.48
C SER A 33 -4.57 3.66 -2.97
N ALA A 34 -5.52 3.37 -2.07
CA ALA A 34 -6.89 3.03 -2.43
C ALA A 34 -7.61 4.20 -3.13
N LEU A 35 -7.45 5.42 -2.62
CA LEU A 35 -8.01 6.63 -3.24
C LEU A 35 -7.42 6.90 -4.62
N ALA A 36 -6.11 6.72 -4.78
CA ALA A 36 -5.44 6.89 -6.06
C ALA A 36 -5.87 5.83 -7.09
N SER A 37 -6.04 4.57 -6.67
CA SER A 37 -6.59 3.52 -7.54
C SER A 37 -8.06 3.80 -7.92
N ALA A 38 -8.86 4.32 -7.00
CA ALA A 38 -10.25 4.71 -7.28
C ALA A 38 -10.32 5.85 -8.31
N PHE A 39 -9.38 6.81 -8.25
CA PHE A 39 -9.24 7.83 -9.28
C PHE A 39 -8.99 7.20 -10.65
N TYR A 40 -8.00 6.31 -10.78
CA TYR A 40 -7.70 5.67 -12.07
C TYR A 40 -8.86 4.84 -12.62
N TYR A 41 -9.59 4.13 -11.75
CA TYR A 41 -10.77 3.38 -12.15
C TYR A 41 -11.86 4.28 -12.72
N HIS A 42 -12.15 5.39 -12.03
CA HIS A 42 -13.19 6.32 -12.47
C HIS A 42 -12.78 7.11 -13.72
N PHE A 43 -11.57 7.68 -13.74
CA PHE A 43 -11.06 8.44 -14.87
C PHE A 43 -10.89 7.59 -16.12
N GLY A 44 -10.45 6.34 -15.98
CA GLY A 44 -10.37 5.40 -17.10
C GLY A 44 -11.75 5.10 -17.70
N ALA A 45 -12.75 4.81 -16.86
CA ALA A 45 -14.10 4.54 -17.32
C ALA A 45 -14.76 5.77 -17.97
N TRP A 46 -14.64 6.94 -17.35
CA TRP A 46 -15.14 8.20 -17.91
C TRP A 46 -14.45 8.55 -19.23
N GLY A 47 -13.11 8.47 -19.26
CA GLY A 47 -12.33 8.78 -20.47
C GLY A 47 -12.67 7.86 -21.63
N ALA A 48 -12.94 6.58 -21.38
CA ALA A 48 -13.38 5.64 -22.43
C ALA A 48 -14.74 6.01 -23.03
N LEU A 49 -15.67 6.50 -22.21
CA LEU A 49 -17.00 6.91 -22.67
C LEU A 49 -16.96 8.25 -23.41
N ASP A 50 -16.24 9.24 -22.89
CA ASP A 50 -16.18 10.58 -23.48
C ASP A 50 -15.44 10.62 -24.82
N ASN A 51 -14.50 9.69 -25.03
CA ASN A 51 -13.73 9.59 -26.27
C ASN A 51 -14.30 8.54 -27.24
N ALA A 52 -15.48 7.98 -26.97
CA ALA A 52 -16.11 7.02 -27.87
C ALA A 52 -16.42 7.67 -29.24
N GLY A 53 -15.82 7.15 -30.30
CA GLY A 53 -16.04 7.63 -31.68
C GLY A 53 -15.21 8.86 -32.08
N LYS A 54 -14.32 9.35 -31.22
CA LYS A 54 -13.31 10.37 -31.59
C LYS A 54 -12.22 9.74 -32.46
N SER A 55 -11.54 10.57 -33.25
CA SER A 55 -10.37 10.16 -34.04
C SER A 55 -9.13 9.91 -33.15
N ASP A 56 -8.14 9.20 -33.69
CA ASP A 56 -6.89 8.90 -32.99
C ASP A 56 -6.15 10.17 -32.55
N ASP A 57 -6.16 11.22 -33.37
CA ASP A 57 -5.53 12.51 -33.06
C ASP A 57 -6.22 13.22 -31.88
N GLU A 58 -7.55 13.19 -31.84
CA GLU A 58 -8.35 13.75 -30.73
C GLU A 58 -8.14 12.97 -29.44
N LEU A 59 -8.03 11.64 -29.53
CA LEU A 59 -7.71 10.79 -28.38
C LEU A 59 -6.31 11.08 -27.84
N ALA A 60 -5.31 11.24 -28.72
CA ALA A 60 -3.95 11.57 -28.31
C ALA A 60 -3.88 12.94 -27.61
N ALA A 61 -4.56 13.95 -28.15
CA ALA A 61 -4.64 15.27 -27.53
C ALA A 61 -5.35 15.23 -26.17
N PHE A 62 -6.41 14.42 -26.05
CA PHE A 62 -7.09 14.20 -24.77
C PHE A 62 -6.15 13.53 -23.74
N VAL A 63 -5.46 12.45 -24.10
CA VAL A 63 -4.54 11.74 -23.20
C VAL A 63 -3.39 12.65 -22.74
N ASP A 64 -2.82 13.45 -23.66
CA ASP A 64 -1.74 14.38 -23.32
C ASP A 64 -2.21 15.47 -22.35
N SER A 65 -3.46 15.94 -22.50
CA SER A 65 -4.05 16.92 -21.58
C SER A 65 -4.17 16.40 -20.13
N LEU A 66 -4.19 15.07 -19.93
CA LEU A 66 -4.27 14.44 -18.61
C LEU A 66 -2.91 14.27 -17.93
N ARG A 67 -1.79 14.57 -18.60
CA ARG A 67 -0.44 14.26 -18.11
C ARG A 67 -0.21 14.70 -16.66
N VAL A 68 -0.52 15.96 -16.33
CA VAL A 68 -0.31 16.50 -14.98
C VAL A 68 -1.15 15.77 -13.93
N SER A 69 -2.40 15.46 -14.24
CA SER A 69 -3.28 14.72 -13.33
C SER A 69 -2.79 13.29 -13.12
N THR A 70 -2.37 12.61 -14.19
CA THR A 70 -1.83 11.25 -14.14
C THR A 70 -0.51 11.20 -13.38
N GLU A 71 0.41 12.14 -13.62
CA GLU A 71 1.67 12.25 -12.87
C GLU A 71 1.42 12.48 -11.37
N TYR A 72 0.47 13.36 -11.03
CA TYR A 72 0.10 13.63 -9.63
C TYR A 72 -0.48 12.39 -8.93
N VAL A 73 -1.41 11.69 -9.57
CA VAL A 73 -2.04 10.50 -8.98
C VAL A 73 -1.06 9.33 -8.91
N THR A 74 -0.14 9.22 -9.88
CA THR A 74 0.99 8.26 -9.82
C THR A 74 1.85 8.53 -8.60
N CYS A 75 2.15 9.80 -8.31
CA CYS A 75 2.87 10.16 -7.08
C CYS A 75 2.11 9.70 -5.83
N LEU A 76 0.79 9.86 -5.77
CA LEU A 76 -0.03 9.38 -4.64
C LEU A 76 0.04 7.86 -4.49
N VAL A 77 -0.09 7.10 -5.59
CA VAL A 77 0.07 5.64 -5.57
C VAL A 77 1.43 5.26 -4.97
N ARG A 78 2.51 5.87 -5.47
CA ARG A 78 3.87 5.60 -5.00
C ARG A 78 4.06 5.97 -3.53
N PHE A 79 3.56 7.13 -3.10
CA PHE A 79 3.59 7.52 -1.68
C PHE A 79 2.86 6.52 -0.80
N GLY A 80 1.66 6.10 -1.19
CA GLY A 80 0.89 5.14 -0.41
C GLY A 80 1.64 3.82 -0.19
N ARG A 81 2.32 3.31 -1.24
CA ARG A 81 3.15 2.10 -1.15
C ARG A 81 4.41 2.29 -0.30
N VAL A 82 5.10 3.43 -0.45
CA VAL A 82 6.29 3.73 0.36
C VAL A 82 5.94 3.87 1.84
N PHE A 83 4.88 4.61 2.16
CA PHE A 83 4.42 4.75 3.54
C PHE A 83 3.95 3.42 4.11
N PHE A 84 3.22 2.60 3.34
CA PHE A 84 2.87 1.26 3.78
C PHE A 84 4.13 0.44 4.13
N GLY A 85 5.11 0.39 3.23
CA GLY A 85 6.35 -0.34 3.47
C GLY A 85 7.16 0.18 4.67
N PHE A 86 7.21 1.51 4.85
CA PHE A 86 7.83 2.11 6.04
C PHE A 86 7.09 1.74 7.33
N GLY A 87 5.76 1.78 7.32
CA GLY A 87 4.94 1.32 8.43
C GLY A 87 5.16 -0.16 8.75
N GLN A 88 5.36 -1.01 7.74
CA GLN A 88 5.70 -2.42 7.94
C GLN A 88 7.03 -2.61 8.66
N LEU A 89 8.04 -1.80 8.36
CA LEU A 89 9.32 -1.84 9.08
C LEU A 89 9.18 -1.47 10.55
N ALA A 90 8.41 -0.42 10.84
CA ALA A 90 8.12 -0.04 12.22
C ALA A 90 7.31 -1.13 12.95
N LEU A 91 6.32 -1.73 12.27
CA LEU A 91 5.50 -2.80 12.83
C LEU A 91 6.30 -4.08 13.06
N ALA A 92 7.28 -4.38 12.22
CA ALA A 92 8.19 -5.51 12.38
C ALA A 92 8.90 -5.47 13.74
N PHE A 93 9.34 -4.28 14.18
CA PHE A 93 9.97 -4.12 15.48
C PHE A 93 9.02 -4.46 16.64
N ALA A 94 7.75 -4.02 16.56
CA ALA A 94 6.73 -4.38 17.55
C ALA A 94 6.45 -5.89 17.57
N LEU A 95 6.39 -6.53 16.40
CA LEU A 95 6.16 -7.97 16.26
C LEU A 95 7.32 -8.80 16.83
N VAL A 96 8.56 -8.37 16.65
CA VAL A 96 9.74 -9.02 17.26
C VAL A 96 9.68 -8.89 18.79
N GLN A 97 9.31 -7.73 19.33
CA GLN A 97 9.17 -7.54 20.78
C GLN A 97 8.05 -8.39 21.40
N LEU A 98 7.01 -8.73 20.62
CA LEU A 98 5.93 -9.63 21.03
C LEU A 98 6.28 -11.13 20.86
N GLY A 99 7.51 -11.46 20.44
CA GLY A 99 7.95 -12.85 20.27
C GLY A 99 7.53 -13.49 18.94
N VAL A 100 6.76 -12.81 18.10
CA VAL A 100 6.34 -13.30 16.76
C VAL A 100 7.37 -12.91 15.67
N THR A 101 8.64 -13.19 15.96
CA THR A 101 9.80 -12.79 15.15
C THR A 101 9.70 -13.19 13.67
N PRO A 102 9.28 -14.41 13.28
CA PRO A 102 9.17 -14.78 11.88
C PRO A 102 8.21 -13.86 11.09
N VAL A 103 7.09 -13.49 11.70
CA VAL A 103 6.11 -12.58 11.08
C VAL A 103 6.65 -11.16 11.00
N GLY A 104 7.38 -10.71 12.03
CA GLY A 104 8.06 -9.42 12.02
C GLY A 104 9.11 -9.32 10.90
N VAL A 105 10.00 -10.31 10.78
CA VAL A 105 11.05 -10.34 9.74
C VAL A 105 10.44 -10.35 8.35
N LEU A 106 9.40 -11.16 8.10
CA LEU A 106 8.69 -11.15 6.82
C LEU A 106 8.11 -9.77 6.50
N GLY A 107 7.51 -9.09 7.49
CA GLY A 107 6.99 -7.74 7.34
C GLY A 107 8.08 -6.73 6.95
N ALA A 108 9.26 -6.82 7.56
CA ALA A 108 10.40 -5.97 7.21
C ALA A 108 10.89 -6.23 5.78
N VAL A 109 11.01 -7.49 5.37
CA VAL A 109 11.42 -7.86 4.00
C VAL A 109 10.42 -7.33 2.98
N PHE A 110 9.13 -7.51 3.22
CA PHE A 110 8.09 -7.03 2.31
C PHE A 110 8.03 -5.50 2.27
N GLY A 111 8.21 -4.82 3.40
CA GLY A 111 8.28 -3.36 3.44
C GLY A 111 9.45 -2.80 2.65
N LEU A 112 10.64 -3.39 2.80
CA LEU A 112 11.82 -3.02 2.00
C LEU A 112 11.62 -3.31 0.51
N ALA A 113 11.09 -4.49 0.18
CA ALA A 113 10.81 -4.85 -1.21
C ALA A 113 9.80 -3.88 -1.85
N ALA A 114 8.71 -3.55 -1.14
CA ALA A 114 7.72 -2.60 -1.62
C ALA A 114 8.34 -1.23 -1.90
N MET A 115 9.18 -0.70 -1.01
CA MET A 115 9.86 0.58 -1.22
C MET A 115 10.88 0.50 -2.37
N ALA A 116 11.68 -0.56 -2.43
CA ALA A 116 12.71 -0.74 -3.46
C ALA A 116 12.10 -0.82 -4.86
N VAL A 117 11.03 -1.62 -5.04
CA VAL A 117 10.28 -1.69 -6.31
C VAL A 117 9.65 -0.33 -6.59
N THR A 118 9.01 0.30 -5.60
CA THR A 118 8.32 1.59 -5.79
C THR A 118 9.24 2.71 -6.24
N MET A 119 10.46 2.76 -5.71
CA MET A 119 11.43 3.82 -6.01
C MET A 119 12.32 3.49 -7.21
N GLY A 120 12.63 2.22 -7.42
CA GLY A 120 13.58 1.77 -8.44
C GLY A 120 12.97 1.44 -9.80
N LEU A 121 11.66 1.17 -9.87
CA LEU A 121 10.98 0.76 -11.09
C LEU A 121 9.86 1.74 -11.48
N PRO A 122 9.47 1.79 -12.76
CA PRO A 122 8.28 2.51 -13.20
C PRO A 122 7.03 1.97 -12.50
N ASP A 123 5.97 2.78 -12.47
CA ASP A 123 4.69 2.36 -11.90
C ASP A 123 3.97 1.43 -12.88
N ASP A 124 4.13 0.12 -12.69
CA ASP A 124 3.49 -0.92 -13.47
C ASP A 124 2.89 -2.00 -12.56
N LEU A 125 1.61 -2.30 -12.76
CA LEU A 125 0.86 -3.26 -11.96
C LEU A 125 1.55 -4.64 -11.88
N GLU A 126 2.21 -5.08 -12.95
CA GLU A 126 2.87 -6.40 -12.98
C GLU A 126 3.97 -6.54 -11.93
N TYR A 127 4.72 -5.46 -11.67
CA TYR A 127 5.78 -5.47 -10.66
C TYR A 127 5.24 -5.43 -9.23
N TYR A 128 4.10 -4.76 -9.00
CA TYR A 128 3.56 -4.56 -7.64
C TYR A 128 2.53 -5.59 -7.21
N ALA A 129 1.82 -6.23 -8.14
CA ALA A 129 0.79 -7.21 -7.82
C ALA A 129 1.30 -8.34 -6.91
N PRO A 130 2.50 -8.94 -7.14
CA PRO A 130 3.03 -9.97 -6.25
C PRO A 130 3.23 -9.46 -4.82
N ILE A 131 3.78 -8.25 -4.66
CA ILE A 131 4.04 -7.62 -3.34
C ILE A 131 2.71 -7.34 -2.63
N PHE A 132 1.70 -6.88 -3.35
CA PHE A 132 0.37 -6.66 -2.80
C PHE A 132 -0.23 -7.96 -2.22
N HIS A 133 -0.17 -9.07 -2.97
CA HIS A 133 -0.68 -10.35 -2.49
C HIS A 133 0.11 -10.89 -1.30
N LEU A 134 1.44 -10.78 -1.32
CA LEU A 134 2.29 -11.14 -0.18
C LEU A 134 1.96 -10.32 1.07
N ASN A 135 1.70 -9.03 0.91
CA ASN A 135 1.27 -8.17 2.02
C ASN A 135 -0.11 -8.54 2.57
N ALA A 136 -1.05 -8.93 1.71
CA ALA A 136 -2.34 -9.45 2.15
C ALA A 136 -2.20 -10.74 2.98
N LEU A 137 -1.35 -11.67 2.52
CA LEU A 137 -1.05 -12.90 3.25
C LEU A 137 -0.33 -12.63 4.57
N TRP A 138 0.60 -11.67 4.59
CA TRP A 138 1.29 -11.25 5.80
C TRP A 138 0.34 -10.65 6.85
N LEU A 139 -0.61 -9.81 6.43
CA LEU A 139 -1.65 -9.29 7.32
C LEU A 139 -2.52 -10.41 7.91
N ALA A 140 -2.82 -11.45 7.14
CA ALA A 140 -3.50 -12.64 7.65
C ALA A 140 -2.61 -13.42 8.64
N ALA A 141 -1.31 -13.52 8.39
CA ALA A 141 -0.35 -14.17 9.28
C ALA A 141 -0.23 -13.44 10.64
N ILE A 142 -0.30 -12.10 10.66
CA ILE A 142 -0.39 -11.33 11.92
C ILE A 142 -1.62 -11.76 12.73
N GLY A 143 -2.77 -11.90 12.08
CA GLY A 143 -4.02 -12.35 12.72
C GLY A 143 -3.90 -13.76 13.29
N LEU A 144 -3.31 -14.69 12.55
CA LEU A 144 -3.07 -16.07 13.03
C LEU A 144 -2.10 -16.10 14.21
N ALA A 145 -0.99 -15.35 14.14
CA ALA A 145 -0.01 -15.29 15.21
C ALA A 145 -0.61 -14.74 16.51
N ALA A 146 -1.53 -13.78 16.40
CA ALA A 146 -2.27 -13.22 17.53
C ALA A 146 -3.32 -14.16 18.15
N LEU A 147 -3.71 -15.25 17.47
CA LEU A 147 -4.63 -16.27 17.99
C LEU A 147 -3.91 -17.43 18.69
N ILE A 148 -2.64 -17.66 18.36
CA ILE A 148 -1.86 -18.82 18.82
C ILE A 148 -0.95 -18.46 20.00
N GLY A 149 -0.56 -17.18 20.13
CA GLY A 149 0.18 -16.64 21.28
C GLY A 149 -0.75 -16.12 22.37
#